data_AF-A0A0F8DSJ1-F1
#
_entry.id   AF-A0A0F8DSJ1-F1
#
_cell.length_a   1.000
_cell.length_b   1.000
_cell.length_c   1.000
_cell.angle_alpha   90.00
_cell.angle_beta   90.00
_cell.angle_gamma   90.00
#
_symmetry.space_group_name_H-M   'P 1'
#
loop_
_entity.id
_entity.type
_entity.pdbx_description
1 polymer ?
#
loop_
_entity_poly.entity_id
_entity_poly.type
_entity_poly.pdbx_seq_one_letter_code
_entity_poly.pdbx_strand_id
1 'polypeptide(L)'
;MEYTPLIKEDEIAEAFDSFSGKMTKGTTPFLSYLAYRRYPEKEKKRCVCWNKSLGIWSFFDKAEKLYWGPVGVQDSSTSSQDTSKPPRLIITCLIDFPCEGINRKVNGLFVMDDDENIYVTHKGNVGGGAKGIGRSSFRNSDQYQKFDIINVIWPDGKETETICIGKLDDALPRKVSNFVKDVRRFKDDIKEKRDGRPL
;
A
#
# COMPACT_ATOMS: atom_id res chain seq x y z
N MET A 1 -3.31 -23.27 -10.04
CA MET A 1 -3.85 -22.32 -9.07
C MET A 1 -4.15 -21.06 -9.85
N GLU A 2 -5.43 -20.85 -10.11
CA GLU A 2 -5.92 -19.63 -10.72
C GLU A 2 -6.18 -18.59 -9.63
N TYR A 3 -6.05 -17.31 -9.99
CA TYR A 3 -6.37 -16.21 -9.10
C TYR A 3 -7.37 -15.29 -9.79
N THR A 4 -8.55 -15.13 -9.19
CA THR A 4 -9.60 -14.26 -9.71
C THR A 4 -9.81 -13.07 -8.77
N PRO A 5 -10.02 -11.84 -9.28
CA PRO A 5 -10.21 -10.68 -8.43
C PRO A 5 -11.61 -10.68 -7.82
N LEU A 6 -11.74 -10.27 -6.56
CA LEU A 6 -13.04 -9.90 -6.01
C LEU A 6 -13.55 -8.67 -6.77
N ILE A 7 -14.79 -8.73 -7.25
CA ILE A 7 -15.42 -7.64 -8.02
C ILE A 7 -16.79 -7.22 -7.48
N LYS A 8 -17.43 -8.00 -6.61
CA LYS A 8 -18.71 -7.59 -6.00
C LYS A 8 -18.45 -6.64 -4.84
N GLU A 9 -19.32 -5.63 -4.68
CA GLU A 9 -19.13 -4.58 -3.66
C GLU A 9 -19.05 -5.17 -2.24
N ASP A 10 -19.93 -6.13 -1.93
CA ASP A 10 -20.02 -6.79 -0.62
C ASP A 10 -18.78 -7.63 -0.30
N GLU A 11 -18.33 -8.47 -1.25
CA GLU A 11 -17.11 -9.28 -1.10
C GLU A 11 -15.86 -8.40 -0.88
N ILE A 12 -15.76 -7.31 -1.64
CA ILE A 12 -14.66 -6.35 -1.49
C ILE A 12 -14.75 -5.61 -0.15
N ALA A 13 -15.95 -5.19 0.26
CA ALA A 13 -16.16 -4.50 1.53
C ALA A 13 -15.76 -5.40 2.72
N GLU A 14 -16.19 -6.65 2.73
CA GLU A 14 -15.83 -7.62 3.76
C GLU A 14 -14.32 -7.89 3.79
N ALA A 15 -13.70 -8.08 2.62
CA ALA A 15 -12.25 -8.25 2.52
C ALA A 15 -11.50 -7.01 3.01
N PHE A 16 -12.00 -5.81 2.73
CA PHE A 16 -11.42 -4.55 3.19
C PHE A 16 -11.55 -4.36 4.70
N ASP A 17 -12.70 -4.69 5.30
CA ASP A 17 -12.91 -4.63 6.74
C ASP A 17 -11.98 -5.62 7.45
N SER A 18 -11.86 -6.84 6.93
CA SER A 18 -10.92 -7.85 7.42
C SER A 18 -9.46 -7.38 7.31
N PHE A 19 -9.08 -6.78 6.18
CA PHE A 19 -7.74 -6.24 5.93
C PHE A 19 -7.42 -5.07 6.87
N SER A 20 -8.26 -4.05 6.91
CA SER A 20 -8.05 -2.85 7.72
C SER A 20 -8.06 -3.18 9.21
N GLY A 21 -8.94 -4.07 9.66
CA GLY A 21 -8.98 -4.58 11.03
C GLY A 21 -7.68 -5.29 11.43
N LYS A 22 -7.15 -6.18 10.57
CA LYS A 22 -5.86 -6.84 10.80
C LYS A 22 -4.69 -5.86 10.83
N MET A 23 -4.67 -4.88 9.93
CA MET A 23 -3.61 -3.88 9.84
C MET A 23 -3.59 -2.91 11.03
N THR A 24 -4.76 -2.63 11.64
CA THR A 24 -4.91 -1.67 12.74
C THR A 24 -4.97 -2.32 14.13
N LYS A 25 -5.01 -3.66 14.21
CA LYS A 25 -4.97 -4.40 15.47
C LYS A 25 -3.71 -4.05 16.29
N GLY A 26 -3.92 -3.65 17.54
CA GLY A 26 -2.84 -3.32 18.48
C GLY A 26 -2.05 -2.06 18.14
N THR A 27 -2.59 -1.20 17.26
CA THR A 27 -1.96 0.07 16.90
C THR A 27 -2.29 1.18 17.90
N THR A 28 -1.45 2.22 17.90
CA THR A 28 -1.71 3.45 18.64
C THR A 28 -2.21 4.51 17.66
N PRO A 29 -3.45 5.00 17.79
CA PRO A 29 -3.94 6.10 16.97
C PRO A 29 -3.22 7.40 17.35
N PHE A 30 -2.86 8.20 16.35
CA PHE A 30 -2.34 9.55 16.55
C PHE A 30 -2.82 10.48 15.44
N LEU A 31 -2.83 11.78 15.72
CA LEU A 31 -3.28 12.77 14.77
C LEU A 31 -2.12 13.17 13.86
N SER A 32 -2.35 13.16 12.55
CA SER A 32 -1.37 13.54 11.55
C SER A 32 -2.03 14.31 10.41
N TYR A 33 -1.24 15.08 9.68
CA TYR A 33 -1.62 15.56 8.37
C TYR A 33 -1.24 14.54 7.30
N LEU A 34 -2.20 14.26 6.40
CA LEU A 34 -2.00 13.42 5.22
C LEU A 34 -2.33 14.22 3.96
N ALA A 35 -1.43 14.16 2.99
CA ALA A 35 -1.60 14.69 1.64
C ALA A 35 -0.90 13.78 0.63
N TYR A 36 -1.41 13.76 -0.60
CA TYR A 36 -0.56 13.33 -1.72
C TYR A 36 0.58 14.33 -1.87
N ARG A 37 1.82 13.85 -2.02
CA ARG A 37 3.00 14.72 -2.16
C ARG A 37 2.85 15.78 -3.27
N ARG A 38 2.14 15.44 -4.35
CA ARG A 38 1.89 16.31 -5.50
C ARG A 38 0.80 17.37 -5.25
N TYR A 39 -0.02 17.19 -4.21
CA TYR A 39 -1.17 18.04 -3.89
C TYR A 39 -1.14 18.45 -2.41
N PRO A 40 -0.08 19.16 -1.96
CA PRO A 40 0.06 19.58 -0.55
C PRO A 40 -1.08 20.50 -0.10
N GLU A 41 -1.74 21.20 -1.01
CA GLU A 41 -2.92 22.03 -0.75
C GLU A 41 -4.16 21.23 -0.34
N LYS A 42 -4.19 19.92 -0.63
CA LYS A 42 -5.28 19.00 -0.24
C LYS A 42 -5.03 18.30 1.08
N GLU A 43 -4.04 18.75 1.84
CA GLU A 43 -3.71 18.18 3.14
C GLU A 43 -4.90 18.22 4.08
N LYS A 44 -5.18 17.08 4.72
CA LYS A 44 -6.22 16.97 5.74
C LYS A 44 -5.69 16.34 7.01
N LYS A 45 -6.19 16.81 8.14
CA LYS A 45 -5.96 16.21 9.45
C LYS A 45 -6.68 14.86 9.51
N ARG A 46 -5.98 13.81 9.92
CA ARG A 46 -6.47 12.42 9.98
C ARG A 46 -5.93 11.71 11.22
N CYS A 47 -6.76 10.88 11.83
CA CYS A 47 -6.31 9.94 12.83
C CYS A 47 -5.68 8.75 12.10
N VAL A 48 -4.38 8.53 12.32
CA VAL A 48 -3.59 7.50 11.66
C VAL A 48 -3.14 6.46 12.69
N CYS A 49 -2.99 5.22 12.28
CA CYS A 49 -2.64 4.11 13.16
C CYS A 49 -1.14 3.83 13.08
N TRP A 50 -0.39 4.00 14.17
CA TRP A 50 1.00 3.57 14.25
C TRP A 50 1.10 2.14 14.76
N ASN A 51 1.76 1.27 14.00
CA ASN A 51 2.15 -0.07 14.46
C ASN A 51 3.65 -0.09 14.78
N LYS A 52 3.99 0.08 16.06
CA LYS A 52 5.39 0.11 16.52
C LYS A 52 6.16 -1.18 16.18
N SER A 53 5.51 -2.33 16.33
CA SER A 53 6.15 -3.63 16.06
C SER A 53 6.46 -3.85 14.59
N LEU A 54 5.64 -3.27 13.71
CA LEU A 54 5.81 -3.34 12.26
C LEU A 54 6.60 -2.14 11.72
N GLY A 55 6.79 -1.07 12.48
CA GLY A 55 7.49 0.14 12.04
C GLY A 55 6.80 0.80 10.84
N ILE A 56 5.46 0.77 10.81
CA ILE A 56 4.65 1.41 9.77
C ILE A 56 3.47 2.15 10.41
N TRP A 57 3.04 3.22 9.76
CA TRP A 57 1.72 3.81 9.97
C TRP A 57 0.80 3.48 8.80
N SER A 58 -0.50 3.43 9.07
CA SER A 58 -1.52 3.26 8.05
C SER A 58 -2.75 4.11 8.34
N PHE A 59 -3.49 4.43 7.28
CA PHE A 59 -4.84 4.98 7.36
C PHE A 59 -5.69 4.27 6.32
N PHE A 60 -6.92 3.94 6.68
CA PHE A 60 -7.85 3.19 5.85
C PHE A 60 -9.20 3.87 5.93
N ASP A 61 -9.78 4.22 4.78
CA ASP A 61 -11.05 4.92 4.70
C ASP A 61 -11.75 4.63 3.37
N LYS A 62 -13.08 4.64 3.35
CA LYS A 62 -13.86 4.54 2.10
C LYS A 62 -13.92 5.92 1.47
N ALA A 63 -13.27 6.09 0.32
CA ALA A 63 -13.48 7.26 -0.54
C ALA A 63 -14.60 6.97 -1.54
N GLU A 64 -15.01 7.98 -2.31
CA GLU A 64 -16.14 7.87 -3.25
C GLU A 64 -16.00 6.72 -4.27
N LYS A 65 -14.78 6.42 -4.73
CA LYS A 65 -14.52 5.47 -5.84
C LYS A 65 -13.56 4.33 -5.52
N LEU A 66 -13.01 4.32 -4.31
CA LEU A 66 -12.02 3.34 -3.85
C LEU A 66 -11.93 3.32 -2.33
N TYR A 67 -11.44 2.22 -1.80
CA TYR A 67 -10.92 2.18 -0.44
C TYR A 67 -9.50 2.72 -0.44
N TRP A 68 -9.28 3.82 0.29
CA TRP A 68 -8.00 4.51 0.33
C TRP A 68 -7.13 3.92 1.43
N GLY A 69 -5.97 3.36 1.06
CA GLY A 69 -5.03 2.74 2.01
C GLY A 69 -3.61 3.30 1.92
N PRO A 70 -3.36 4.57 2.30
CA PRO A 70 -2.00 5.07 2.44
C PRO A 70 -1.25 4.40 3.59
N VAL A 71 -0.03 3.95 3.32
CA VAL A 71 0.88 3.34 4.30
C VAL A 71 2.26 4.00 4.21
N GLY A 72 2.93 4.17 5.34
CA GLY A 72 4.29 4.72 5.38
C GLY A 72 5.13 4.22 6.53
N VAL A 73 6.44 4.48 6.45
CA VAL A 73 7.44 4.00 7.42
C VAL A 73 7.95 5.08 8.38
N GLN A 74 7.48 6.32 8.23
CA GLN A 74 7.95 7.45 9.04
C GLN A 74 7.37 7.37 10.45
N ASP A 75 8.23 7.23 11.45
CA ASP A 75 7.81 7.25 12.86
C ASP A 75 7.40 8.68 13.25
N SER A 76 6.24 8.81 13.89
CA SER A 76 5.69 10.08 14.35
C SER A 76 6.64 10.80 15.31
N SER A 77 7.38 10.08 16.15
CA SER A 77 8.36 10.62 17.10
C SER A 77 9.54 11.33 16.44
N THR A 78 9.83 11.05 15.16
CA THR A 78 10.95 11.64 14.41
C THR A 78 10.51 12.76 13.46
N SER A 79 9.20 13.02 13.36
CA SER A 79 8.61 13.74 12.23
C SER A 79 8.12 15.15 12.52
N SER A 80 8.21 15.62 13.77
CA SER A 80 7.93 17.03 14.10
C SER A 80 9.06 17.67 14.90
N GLN A 81 9.65 18.73 14.35
CA GLN A 81 10.51 19.66 15.10
C GLN A 81 9.68 20.67 15.92
N ASP A 82 8.37 20.75 15.67
CA ASP A 82 7.42 21.63 16.35
C ASP A 82 6.33 20.79 17.03
N THR A 83 6.44 20.59 18.34
CA THR A 83 5.50 19.78 19.11
C THR A 83 4.10 20.41 19.22
N SER A 84 3.91 21.65 18.75
CA SER A 84 2.59 22.32 18.74
C SER A 84 1.69 21.86 17.58
N LYS A 85 2.23 21.14 16.58
CA LYS A 85 1.48 20.69 15.40
C LYS A 85 1.60 19.18 15.19
N PRO A 86 0.52 18.51 14.72
CA PRO A 86 0.61 17.16 14.21
C PRO A 86 1.71 17.03 13.15
N PRO A 87 2.44 15.92 13.11
CA PRO A 87 3.42 15.69 12.06
C PRO A 87 2.77 15.62 10.68
N ARG A 88 3.59 15.86 9.65
CA ARG A 88 3.23 15.60 8.25
C ARG A 88 3.88 14.29 7.82
N LEU A 89 3.06 13.30 7.50
CA LEU A 89 3.57 11.98 7.12
C LEU A 89 3.72 11.84 5.61
N ILE A 90 4.80 11.16 5.20
CA ILE A 90 5.08 10.84 3.80
C ILE A 90 4.50 9.46 3.45
N ILE A 91 3.51 9.43 2.56
CA ILE A 91 2.97 8.19 2.00
C ILE A 91 4.10 7.44 1.26
N THR A 92 4.43 6.24 1.73
CA THR A 92 5.42 5.38 1.09
C THR A 92 4.79 4.57 -0.04
N CYS A 93 3.62 3.99 0.20
CA CYS A 93 2.86 3.25 -0.81
C CYS A 93 1.37 3.44 -0.59
N LEU A 94 0.59 3.30 -1.67
CA LEU A 94 -0.86 3.17 -1.59
C LEU A 94 -1.20 1.70 -1.75
N ILE A 95 -2.01 1.16 -0.85
CA ILE A 95 -2.62 -0.15 -0.97
C ILE A 95 -4.13 0.11 -1.00
N ASP A 96 -4.57 0.70 -2.11
CA ASP A 96 -5.96 1.06 -2.37
C ASP A 96 -6.68 -0.02 -3.17
N PHE A 97 -7.97 -0.20 -2.90
CA PHE A 97 -8.81 -1.24 -3.49
C PHE A 97 -10.00 -0.63 -4.25
N PRO A 98 -10.54 -1.30 -5.30
CA PRO A 98 -11.82 -0.89 -5.88
C PRO A 98 -12.90 -0.85 -4.79
N CYS A 99 -13.97 -0.05 -4.96
CA CYS A 99 -15.20 -0.30 -4.19
C CYS A 99 -16.01 -1.45 -4.79
N GLU A 100 -15.99 -1.57 -6.11
CA GLU A 100 -16.72 -2.57 -6.88
C GLU A 100 -16.13 -2.69 -8.29
N GLY A 101 -16.48 -3.78 -8.97
CA GLY A 101 -16.26 -4.00 -10.39
C GLY A 101 -14.80 -4.04 -10.82
N ILE A 102 -14.60 -3.94 -12.14
CA ILE A 102 -13.28 -3.96 -12.76
C ILE A 102 -12.66 -2.55 -12.72
N ASN A 103 -11.88 -2.25 -11.68
CA ASN A 103 -11.11 -1.01 -11.59
C ASN A 103 -9.60 -1.24 -11.71
N ARG A 104 -9.09 -1.20 -12.95
CA ARG A 104 -7.65 -1.34 -13.22
C ARG A 104 -6.83 -0.08 -12.94
N LYS A 105 -7.37 0.94 -12.28
CA LYS A 105 -6.64 2.18 -11.92
C LYS A 105 -6.06 2.16 -10.50
N VAL A 106 -6.70 1.48 -9.54
CA VAL A 106 -6.20 1.36 -8.15
C VAL A 106 -4.98 0.45 -8.06
N ASN A 107 -4.21 0.45 -6.98
CA ASN A 107 -2.93 -0.26 -6.93
C ASN A 107 -3.03 -1.66 -6.32
N GLY A 108 -3.96 -1.87 -5.38
CA GLY A 108 -4.22 -3.16 -4.73
C GLY A 108 -5.43 -3.89 -5.31
N LEU A 109 -5.44 -5.23 -5.15
CA LEU A 109 -6.60 -6.09 -5.41
C LEU A 109 -6.72 -7.13 -4.31
N PHE A 110 -7.95 -7.49 -3.96
CA PHE A 110 -8.24 -8.76 -3.32
C PHE A 110 -8.43 -9.81 -4.41
N VAL A 111 -7.77 -10.95 -4.27
CA VAL A 111 -7.86 -12.06 -5.22
C VAL A 111 -8.17 -13.34 -4.46
N MET A 112 -8.97 -14.20 -5.06
CA MET A 112 -9.34 -15.50 -4.52
C MET A 112 -8.65 -16.60 -5.33
N ASP A 113 -8.09 -17.60 -4.66
CA ASP A 113 -7.62 -18.83 -5.29
C ASP A 113 -8.75 -19.89 -5.42
N ASP A 114 -8.44 -21.01 -6.07
CA ASP A 114 -9.38 -22.12 -6.29
C ASP A 114 -9.86 -22.78 -4.96
N ASP A 115 -9.13 -22.55 -3.86
CA ASP A 115 -9.42 -23.07 -2.52
C ASP A 115 -10.15 -22.02 -1.64
N GLU A 116 -10.74 -20.98 -2.27
CA GLU A 116 -11.47 -19.87 -1.65
C GLU A 116 -10.63 -19.02 -0.68
N ASN A 117 -9.31 -19.08 -0.76
CA ASN A 117 -8.44 -18.23 0.05
C ASN A 117 -8.31 -16.85 -0.59
N ILE A 118 -8.51 -15.81 0.22
CA ILE A 118 -8.33 -14.43 -0.21
C ILE A 118 -6.88 -13.99 0.02
N TYR A 119 -6.29 -13.31 -0.97
CA TYR A 119 -4.96 -12.70 -0.91
C TYR A 119 -5.05 -11.21 -1.22
N VAL A 120 -4.11 -10.46 -0.64
CA VAL A 120 -3.86 -9.07 -1.00
C VAL A 120 -2.73 -9.04 -2.01
N THR A 121 -2.98 -8.40 -3.15
CA THR A 121 -1.99 -8.20 -4.20
C THR A 121 -1.81 -6.73 -4.52
N HIS A 122 -0.71 -6.40 -5.20
CA HIS A 122 -0.38 -5.04 -5.59
C HIS A 122 0.26 -4.99 -6.98
N LYS A 123 -0.14 -4.05 -7.84
CA LYS A 123 0.33 -3.99 -9.24
C LYS A 123 1.78 -3.49 -9.42
N GLY A 124 2.41 -3.05 -8.34
CA GLY A 124 3.76 -2.46 -8.33
C GLY A 124 3.79 -0.97 -8.67
N ASN A 125 2.64 -0.29 -8.62
CA ASN A 125 2.54 1.14 -8.84
C ASN A 125 3.02 1.92 -7.59
N VAL A 126 4.33 2.08 -7.45
CA VAL A 126 4.95 2.69 -6.25
C VAL A 126 5.29 4.17 -6.41
N GLY A 127 4.46 4.91 -7.15
CA GLY A 127 4.72 6.29 -7.55
C GLY A 127 4.97 7.28 -6.40
N GLY A 128 5.12 8.55 -6.74
CA GLY A 128 5.39 9.62 -5.77
C GLY A 128 5.87 10.94 -6.34
N GLY A 129 5.81 11.10 -7.68
CA GLY A 129 6.12 12.35 -8.38
C GLY A 129 7.61 12.65 -8.55
N ALA A 130 8.52 11.85 -7.99
CA ALA A 130 9.96 12.05 -8.18
C ALA A 130 10.45 11.36 -9.46
N LYS A 131 11.34 12.04 -10.20
CA LYS A 131 12.00 11.49 -11.39
C LYS A 131 12.68 10.16 -11.02
N GLY A 132 12.46 9.13 -11.85
CA GLY A 132 13.01 7.79 -11.65
C GLY A 132 12.16 6.86 -10.78
N ILE A 133 11.18 7.38 -10.03
CA ILE A 133 10.28 6.57 -9.18
C ILE A 133 8.97 6.31 -9.91
N GLY A 134 8.77 5.08 -10.36
CA GLY A 134 7.56 4.64 -11.06
C GLY A 134 7.49 3.12 -11.18
N ARG A 135 6.37 2.62 -11.73
CA ARG A 135 6.11 1.18 -11.86
C ARG A 135 7.24 0.45 -12.59
N SER A 136 7.65 0.94 -13.76
CA SER A 136 8.68 0.28 -14.58
C SER A 136 10.03 0.23 -13.85
N SER A 137 10.45 1.33 -13.23
CA SER A 137 11.70 1.36 -12.45
C SER A 137 11.66 0.41 -11.26
N PHE A 138 10.50 0.32 -10.57
CA PHE A 138 10.36 -0.59 -9.44
C PHE A 138 10.41 -2.06 -9.90
N ARG A 139 9.72 -2.41 -10.98
CA ARG A 139 9.76 -3.77 -11.56
C ARG A 139 11.17 -4.23 -11.95
N ASN A 140 12.04 -3.28 -12.32
CA ASN A 140 13.43 -3.54 -12.66
C ASN A 140 14.40 -3.44 -11.46
N SER A 141 13.88 -3.28 -10.23
CA SER A 141 14.72 -3.15 -9.03
C SER A 141 14.93 -4.50 -8.34
N ASP A 142 16.05 -4.62 -7.62
CA ASP A 142 16.35 -5.80 -6.80
C ASP A 142 15.30 -6.04 -5.71
N GLN A 143 14.63 -4.98 -5.25
CA GLN A 143 13.54 -5.11 -4.29
C GLN A 143 12.33 -5.84 -4.88
N TYR A 144 12.03 -5.66 -6.17
CA TYR A 144 10.90 -6.33 -6.82
C TYR A 144 11.13 -7.83 -7.02
N GLN A 145 12.38 -8.23 -7.26
CA GLN A 145 12.74 -9.63 -7.51
C GLN A 145 12.52 -10.55 -6.29
N LYS A 146 12.25 -9.98 -5.11
CA LYS A 146 11.98 -10.72 -3.88
C LYS A 146 10.53 -11.17 -3.72
N PHE A 147 9.63 -10.69 -4.57
CA PHE A 147 8.20 -10.92 -4.41
C PHE A 147 7.71 -12.06 -5.28
N ASP A 148 6.75 -12.81 -4.74
CA ASP A 148 5.95 -13.73 -5.53
C ASP A 148 5.06 -12.93 -6.49
N ILE A 149 5.09 -13.33 -7.75
CA ILE A 149 4.33 -12.69 -8.82
C ILE A 149 3.24 -13.67 -9.26
N ILE A 150 1.99 -13.21 -9.26
CA ILE A 150 0.82 -13.99 -9.68
C ILE A 150 0.07 -13.29 -10.80
N ASN A 151 -0.48 -14.08 -11.73
CA ASN A 151 -1.36 -13.59 -12.77
C ASN A 151 -2.81 -13.64 -12.28
N VAL A 152 -3.47 -12.49 -12.33
CA VAL A 152 -4.88 -12.34 -11.97
C VAL A 152 -5.71 -12.38 -13.24
N ILE A 153 -6.60 -13.36 -13.35
CA ILE A 153 -7.50 -13.55 -14.50
C ILE A 153 -8.79 -12.80 -14.21
N TRP A 154 -9.09 -11.81 -15.02
CA TRP A 154 -10.30 -11.02 -14.88
C TRP A 154 -11.50 -11.71 -15.55
N PRO A 155 -12.74 -11.37 -15.16
CA PRO A 155 -13.95 -11.90 -15.81
C PRO A 155 -14.06 -11.59 -17.31
N ASP A 156 -13.36 -10.55 -17.80
CA ASP A 156 -13.28 -10.22 -19.22
C ASP A 156 -12.16 -10.98 -19.97
N GLY A 157 -11.57 -12.01 -19.34
CA GLY A 157 -10.52 -12.86 -19.89
C GLY A 157 -9.14 -12.21 -19.95
N LYS A 158 -8.99 -10.95 -19.52
CA LYS A 158 -7.68 -10.30 -19.48
C LYS A 158 -6.90 -10.75 -18.27
N GLU A 159 -5.58 -10.67 -18.36
CA GLU A 159 -4.68 -10.96 -17.24
C GLU A 159 -3.97 -9.69 -16.75
N THR A 160 -3.73 -9.63 -15.44
CA THR A 160 -2.85 -8.64 -14.84
C THR A 160 -1.84 -9.33 -13.93
N GLU A 161 -0.56 -9.13 -14.22
CA GLU A 161 0.51 -9.54 -13.33
C GLU A 161 0.58 -8.63 -12.09
N THR A 162 0.53 -9.25 -10.90
CA THR A 162 0.54 -8.57 -9.60
C THR A 162 1.55 -9.19 -8.63
N ILE A 163 2.06 -8.37 -7.72
CA ILE A 163 2.82 -8.82 -6.56
C ILE A 163 1.83 -9.43 -5.57
N CYS A 164 2.00 -10.71 -5.21
CA CYS A 164 1.30 -11.30 -4.09
C CYS A 164 1.95 -10.80 -2.79
N ILE A 165 1.26 -9.94 -2.04
CA ILE A 165 1.74 -9.51 -0.72
C ILE A 165 1.52 -10.64 0.28
N GLY A 166 0.36 -11.30 0.22
CA GLY A 166 0.09 -12.51 0.99
C GLY A 166 -1.39 -12.79 1.20
N LYS A 167 -1.68 -13.97 1.74
CA LYS A 167 -3.01 -14.40 2.18
C LYS A 167 -3.57 -13.44 3.24
N LEU A 168 -4.87 -13.20 3.23
CA LEU A 168 -5.61 -12.36 4.18
C LEU A 168 -5.78 -13.07 5.53
N ASP A 169 -4.67 -13.35 6.19
CA ASP A 169 -4.56 -14.02 7.48
C ASP A 169 -3.79 -13.17 8.51
N ASP A 170 -3.52 -13.73 9.69
CA ASP A 170 -2.81 -13.03 10.77
C ASP A 170 -1.34 -12.71 10.46
N ALA A 171 -0.74 -13.35 9.46
CA ALA A 171 0.62 -13.04 9.02
C ALA A 171 0.67 -11.84 8.05
N LEU A 172 -0.46 -11.47 7.44
CA LEU A 172 -0.54 -10.42 6.44
C LEU A 172 0.08 -9.09 6.89
N PRO A 173 -0.17 -8.55 8.10
CA PRO A 173 0.38 -7.25 8.49
C PRO A 173 1.91 -7.19 8.42
N ARG A 174 2.59 -8.30 8.76
CA ARG A 174 4.04 -8.41 8.65
C ARG A 174 4.49 -8.40 7.19
N LYS A 175 3.78 -9.12 6.31
CA LYS A 175 4.08 -9.14 4.87
C LYS A 175 3.87 -7.76 4.23
N VAL A 176 2.79 -7.06 4.58
CA VAL A 176 2.54 -5.67 4.15
C VAL A 176 3.66 -4.75 4.63
N SER A 177 4.08 -4.86 5.90
CA SER A 177 5.20 -4.08 6.43
C SER A 177 6.49 -4.29 5.63
N ASN A 178 6.84 -5.55 5.34
CA ASN A 178 8.01 -5.87 4.54
C ASN A 178 7.92 -5.28 3.13
N PHE A 179 6.79 -5.48 2.46
CA PHE A 179 6.52 -4.89 1.15
C PHE A 179 6.71 -3.36 1.15
N VAL A 180 6.10 -2.64 2.11
CA VAL A 180 6.20 -1.17 2.19
C VAL A 180 7.63 -0.71 2.49
N LYS A 181 8.39 -1.46 3.29
CA LYS A 181 9.81 -1.18 3.56
C LYS A 181 10.69 -1.42 2.34
N ASP A 182 10.44 -2.46 1.56
CA ASP A 182 11.15 -2.69 0.29
C ASP A 182 10.81 -1.60 -0.74
N VAL A 183 9.55 -1.14 -0.80
CA VAL A 183 9.19 0.05 -1.57
C VAL A 183 9.96 1.28 -1.09
N ARG A 184 10.12 1.47 0.23
CA ARG A 184 10.92 2.58 0.76
C ARG A 184 12.38 2.48 0.32
N ARG A 185 13.00 1.30 0.47
CA ARG A 185 14.41 1.06 0.07
C ARG A 185 14.63 1.40 -1.40
N PHE A 186 13.77 0.87 -2.28
CA PHE A 186 13.80 1.23 -3.70
C PHE A 186 13.78 2.75 -3.93
N LYS A 187 12.90 3.48 -3.23
CA LYS A 187 12.80 4.94 -3.36
C LYS A 187 14.05 5.67 -2.86
N ASP A 188 14.67 5.16 -1.80
CA ASP A 188 15.92 5.70 -1.26
C ASP A 188 17.09 5.45 -2.21
N ASP A 189 17.23 4.24 -2.77
CA ASP A 189 18.27 3.90 -3.76
C ASP A 189 18.21 4.83 -4.99
N ILE A 190 17.01 5.11 -5.50
CA ILE A 190 16.81 6.06 -6.61
C ILE A 190 17.19 7.48 -6.20
N LYS A 191 16.88 7.89 -4.96
CA LYS A 191 17.23 9.21 -4.45
C LYS A 191 18.74 9.36 -4.33
N GLU A 192 19.43 8.37 -3.79
CA GLU A 192 20.88 8.36 -3.63
C GLU A 192 21.61 8.41 -4.97
N LYS A 193 21.17 7.59 -5.95
CA LYS A 193 21.67 7.64 -7.34
C LYS A 193 21.51 9.03 -7.96
N ARG A 194 20.35 9.66 -7.76
CA ARG A 194 20.08 11.02 -8.29
C ARG A 194 20.94 12.07 -7.61
N ASP A 195 21.19 11.92 -6.32
CA ASP A 195 21.96 12.86 -5.51
C ASP A 195 23.49 12.57 -5.60
N GLY A 196 23.92 11.62 -6.44
CA GLY A 196 25.32 11.35 -6.77
C GLY A 196 26.10 10.54 -5.73
N ARG A 197 25.41 9.79 -4.86
CA ARG A 197 26.06 8.97 -3.81
C ARG A 197 26.29 7.53 -4.30
N PRO A 198 27.43 6.89 -3.97
CA PRO A 198 27.66 5.48 -4.29
C PRO A 198 26.72 4.58 -3.46
N LEU A 199 26.28 3.47 -4.09
CA LEU A 199 25.47 2.40 -3.48
C LEU A 199 26.30 1.46 -2.60
#